data_AF-A0A0M4H7H0-F1
#
_entry.id   AF-A0A0M4H7H0-F1
#
_cell.length_a   1.000
_cell.length_b   1.000
_cell.length_c   1.000
_cell.angle_alpha   90.00
_cell.angle_beta   90.00
_cell.angle_gamma   90.00
#
_symmetry.space_group_name_H-M   'P 1'
#
loop_
_entity.id
_entity.type
_entity.pdbx_description
1 polymer ?
#
loop_
_entity_poly.entity_id
_entity_poly.type
_entity_poly.pdbx_seq_one_letter_code
_entity_poly.pdbx_strand_id
1 'polypeptide(L)'
;MSATTATTHSTILPPENLEPMLDLSRFLDQVAQPAALIGPDGQTVGLPMEAYRVLIDIVRALSQGRAITVAPVDQLLTTQEAADFLGISRPTLVKLLESGRIPFERPTASRHRRVRLADVVTYQHQSAQERSDALDTMTREAAEAGLYDDSAADYAAALRRARKGGRE
;
A
#
# COMPACT_ATOMS: atom_id res chain seq x y z
N MET A 1 -36.53 -12.24 -6.59
CA MET A 1 -35.24 -12.88 -6.94
C MET A 1 -34.19 -11.80 -6.89
N SER A 2 -33.50 -11.66 -5.77
CA SER A 2 -32.47 -10.62 -5.58
C SER A 2 -31.19 -11.07 -6.26
N ALA A 3 -30.80 -10.36 -7.32
CA ALA A 3 -29.49 -10.50 -7.93
C ALA A 3 -28.46 -9.89 -6.97
N THR A 4 -27.68 -10.74 -6.31
CA THR A 4 -26.47 -10.34 -5.59
C THR A 4 -25.47 -9.86 -6.64
N THR A 5 -25.38 -8.54 -6.84
CA THR A 5 -24.33 -7.93 -7.66
C THR A 5 -23.00 -8.25 -7.00
N ALA A 6 -22.19 -9.10 -7.62
CA ALA A 6 -20.81 -9.32 -7.19
C ALA A 6 -20.05 -8.01 -7.41
N THR A 7 -19.74 -7.29 -6.34
CA THR A 7 -18.88 -6.10 -6.40
C THR A 7 -17.45 -6.57 -6.67
N THR A 8 -17.08 -6.57 -7.94
CA THR A 8 -15.74 -6.93 -8.40
C THR A 8 -14.74 -5.87 -7.94
N HIS A 9 -13.78 -6.23 -7.11
CA HIS A 9 -12.58 -5.42 -6.90
C HIS A 9 -11.74 -5.50 -8.17
N SER A 10 -11.48 -4.36 -8.80
CA SER A 10 -10.56 -4.30 -9.93
C SER A 10 -9.33 -3.55 -9.47
N THR A 11 -8.20 -4.27 -9.36
CA THR A 11 -6.90 -3.62 -9.21
C THR A 11 -6.49 -3.10 -10.58
N ILE A 12 -6.36 -1.80 -10.69
CA ILE A 12 -5.90 -1.12 -11.88
C ILE A 12 -4.38 -0.99 -11.77
N LEU A 13 -3.68 -1.65 -12.70
CA LEU A 13 -2.24 -1.48 -12.86
C LEU A 13 -1.97 -0.16 -13.60
N PRO A 14 -0.85 0.53 -13.29
CA PRO A 14 -0.42 1.67 -14.07
C PRO A 14 -0.22 1.28 -15.54
N PRO A 15 -0.56 2.16 -16.49
CA PRO A 15 -0.33 1.89 -17.91
C PRO A 15 1.17 1.80 -18.21
N GLU A 16 1.54 1.02 -19.24
CA GLU A 16 2.94 0.91 -19.67
C GLU A 16 3.54 2.27 -20.07
N ASN A 17 2.72 3.12 -20.70
CA ASN A 17 3.06 4.52 -20.96
C ASN A 17 2.42 5.44 -19.91
N LEU A 18 3.26 6.04 -19.07
CA LEU A 18 2.84 6.96 -18.00
C LEU A 18 2.61 8.40 -18.47
N GLU A 19 3.10 8.81 -19.65
CA GLU A 19 3.00 10.20 -20.13
C GLU A 19 1.57 10.75 -20.10
N PRO A 20 0.54 10.03 -20.60
CA PRO A 20 -0.83 10.54 -20.56
C PRO A 20 -1.35 10.74 -19.13
N MET A 21 -0.92 9.90 -18.19
CA MET A 21 -1.30 10.02 -16.78
C MET A 21 -0.61 11.21 -16.10
N LEU A 22 0.65 11.49 -16.46
CA LEU A 22 1.38 12.65 -15.96
C LEU A 22 0.79 13.96 -16.48
N ASP A 23 0.40 14.01 -17.76
CA ASP A 23 -0.29 15.16 -18.35
C ASP A 23 -1.64 15.39 -17.67
N LEU A 24 -2.43 14.33 -17.48
CA LEU A 24 -3.72 14.39 -16.80
C LEU A 24 -3.57 14.83 -15.34
N SER A 25 -2.58 14.31 -14.62
CA SER A 25 -2.31 14.72 -13.23
C SER A 25 -2.00 16.21 -13.14
N ARG A 26 -1.12 16.72 -14.03
CA ARG A 26 -0.79 18.15 -14.09
C ARG A 26 -2.00 19.01 -14.38
N PHE A 27 -2.85 18.59 -15.31
CA PHE A 27 -4.09 19.30 -15.65
C PHE A 27 -5.04 19.37 -14.45
N LEU A 28 -5.26 18.24 -13.77
CA LEU A 28 -6.16 18.16 -12.62
C LEU A 28 -5.66 18.96 -11.42
N ASP A 29 -4.35 19.07 -11.21
CA ASP A 29 -3.79 19.88 -10.12
C ASP A 29 -3.91 21.41 -10.38
N GLN A 30 -4.09 21.83 -11.64
CA GLN A 30 -4.14 23.26 -12.02
C GLN A 30 -5.57 23.82 -12.11
N VAL A 31 -6.58 22.97 -12.28
CA VAL A 31 -7.96 23.41 -12.58
C VAL A 31 -8.87 23.19 -11.38
N ALA A 32 -9.34 24.27 -10.76
CA ALA A 32 -10.27 24.24 -9.62
C ALA A 32 -11.76 24.40 -10.01
N GLN A 33 -12.08 24.33 -11.31
CA GLN A 33 -13.43 24.55 -11.82
C GLN A 33 -14.27 23.27 -11.86
N PRO A 34 -15.62 23.36 -11.90
CA PRO A 34 -16.49 22.20 -12.08
C PRO A 34 -16.10 21.39 -13.33
N ALA A 35 -15.82 20.11 -13.15
CA ALA A 35 -15.47 19.20 -14.22
C ALA A 35 -16.71 18.50 -14.80
N ALA A 36 -16.62 18.05 -16.04
CA ALA A 36 -17.63 17.22 -16.68
C ALA A 36 -16.98 16.03 -17.39
N LEU A 37 -17.67 14.89 -17.41
CA LEU A 37 -17.31 13.71 -18.17
C LEU A 37 -18.02 13.76 -19.52
N ILE A 38 -17.26 13.54 -20.61
CA ILE A 38 -17.81 13.38 -21.95
C ILE A 38 -17.85 11.88 -22.25
N GLY A 39 -19.04 11.37 -22.52
CA GLY A 39 -19.28 9.98 -22.91
C GLY A 39 -18.82 9.69 -24.34
N PRO A 40 -18.61 8.42 -24.71
CA PRO A 40 -18.25 8.02 -26.08
C PRO A 40 -19.29 8.41 -27.13
N ASP A 41 -20.53 8.65 -26.71
CA ASP A 41 -21.65 9.14 -27.51
C ASP A 41 -21.72 10.68 -27.61
N GLY A 42 -20.75 11.39 -27.01
CA GLY A 42 -20.67 12.85 -26.96
C GLY A 42 -21.55 13.50 -25.88
N GLN A 43 -22.31 12.71 -25.11
CA GLN A 43 -23.09 13.28 -24.00
C GLN A 43 -22.18 13.78 -22.89
N THR A 44 -22.54 14.91 -22.29
CA THR A 44 -21.78 15.51 -21.19
C THR A 44 -22.55 15.39 -19.88
N VAL A 45 -21.88 14.88 -18.85
CA VAL A 45 -22.42 14.78 -17.49
C VAL A 45 -21.50 15.54 -16.54
N GLY A 46 -22.06 16.47 -15.76
CA GLY A 46 -21.31 17.15 -14.71
C GLY A 46 -20.78 16.15 -13.68
N LEU A 47 -19.50 16.25 -13.33
CA LEU A 47 -18.86 15.34 -12.41
C LEU A 47 -19.05 15.84 -10.97
N PRO A 48 -19.73 15.07 -10.09
CA PRO A 48 -19.85 15.43 -8.68
C PRO A 48 -18.48 15.59 -8.02
N MET A 49 -18.40 16.47 -7.01
CA MET A 49 -17.13 16.79 -6.34
C MET A 49 -16.50 15.55 -5.68
N GLU A 50 -17.31 14.64 -5.17
CA GLU A 50 -16.88 13.37 -4.57
C GLU A 50 -16.16 12.49 -5.61
N ALA A 51 -16.76 12.34 -6.79
CA ALA A 51 -16.17 11.57 -7.89
C ALA A 51 -14.91 12.24 -8.44
N TYR A 52 -14.90 13.58 -8.52
CA TYR A 52 -13.75 14.36 -8.97
C TYR A 52 -12.55 14.19 -8.05
N ARG A 53 -12.73 14.24 -6.73
CA ARG A 53 -11.65 14.01 -5.75
C ARG A 53 -11.05 12.61 -5.88
N VAL A 54 -11.91 11.60 -5.98
CA VAL A 54 -11.46 10.20 -6.19
C VAL A 54 -10.67 10.06 -7.49
N LEU A 55 -11.10 10.73 -8.57
CA LEU A 55 -10.37 10.73 -9.84
C LEU A 55 -8.97 11.34 -9.69
N ILE A 56 -8.83 12.46 -8.97
CA ILE A 56 -7.52 13.09 -8.71
C ILE A 56 -6.59 12.10 -8.01
N ASP A 57 -7.07 11.44 -6.96
CA ASP A 57 -6.27 10.49 -6.19
C ASP A 57 -5.85 9.29 -7.05
N ILE A 58 -6.77 8.79 -7.89
CA ILE A 58 -6.50 7.70 -8.83
C ILE A 58 -5.43 8.10 -9.84
N VAL A 59 -5.61 9.21 -10.54
CA VAL A 59 -4.67 9.66 -11.58
C VAL A 59 -3.30 9.93 -10.97
N ARG A 60 -3.24 10.55 -9.79
CA ARG A 60 -1.98 10.84 -9.10
C ARG A 60 -1.22 9.55 -8.78
N ALA A 61 -1.87 8.55 -8.19
CA ALA A 61 -1.19 7.30 -7.86
C ALA A 61 -0.79 6.50 -9.12
N LEU A 62 -1.64 6.44 -10.16
CA LEU A 62 -1.26 5.78 -11.42
C LEU A 62 -0.10 6.49 -12.12
N SER A 63 -0.06 7.83 -12.11
CA SER A 63 1.05 8.61 -12.69
C SER A 63 2.40 8.37 -11.99
N GLN A 64 2.36 7.94 -10.72
CA GLN A 64 3.53 7.55 -9.93
C GLN A 64 3.91 6.07 -10.10
N GLY A 65 3.26 5.35 -11.02
CA GLY A 65 3.49 3.92 -11.23
C GLY A 65 2.94 3.03 -10.10
N ARG A 66 1.99 3.54 -9.30
CA ARG A 66 1.39 2.78 -8.19
C ARG A 66 0.10 2.15 -8.65
N ALA A 67 -0.05 0.84 -8.43
CA ALA A 67 -1.32 0.15 -8.63
C ALA A 67 -2.37 0.63 -7.61
N ILE A 68 -3.64 0.64 -8.01
CA ILE A 68 -4.75 1.11 -7.18
C ILE A 68 -5.86 0.06 -7.17
N THR A 69 -6.41 -0.19 -6.01
CA THR A 69 -7.63 -0.98 -5.85
C THR A 69 -8.76 -0.06 -5.41
N VAL A 70 -9.85 -0.03 -6.18
CA VAL A 70 -11.10 0.62 -5.77
C VAL A 70 -12.07 -0.45 -5.30
N ALA A 71 -12.54 -0.32 -4.07
CA ALA A 71 -13.38 -1.30 -3.41
C ALA A 71 -14.31 -0.60 -2.40
N PRO A 72 -15.56 -1.06 -2.23
CA PRO A 72 -16.41 -0.62 -1.14
C PRO A 72 -15.76 -0.88 0.21
N VAL A 73 -15.95 0.04 1.16
CA VAL A 73 -15.36 -0.04 2.50
C VAL A 73 -15.85 -1.28 3.27
N ASP A 74 -17.10 -1.67 3.06
CA ASP A 74 -17.74 -2.82 3.69
C ASP A 74 -17.53 -4.13 2.92
N GLN A 75 -16.69 -4.12 1.88
CA GLN A 75 -16.38 -5.31 1.11
C GLN A 75 -15.79 -6.40 2.00
N LEU A 76 -16.45 -7.57 1.98
CA LEU A 76 -15.99 -8.77 2.65
C LEU A 76 -15.11 -9.59 1.72
N LEU A 77 -13.87 -9.78 2.12
CA LEU A 77 -12.88 -10.62 1.46
C LEU A 77 -12.95 -12.05 1.99
N THR A 78 -12.69 -13.00 1.11
CA THR A 78 -12.29 -14.35 1.51
C THR A 78 -10.92 -14.33 2.18
N THR A 79 -10.59 -15.38 2.91
CA THR A 79 -9.25 -15.53 3.50
C THR A 79 -8.15 -15.70 2.46
N GLN A 80 -8.48 -16.02 1.20
CA GLN A 80 -7.47 -16.04 0.13
C GLN A 80 -7.20 -14.60 -0.33
N GLU A 81 -8.25 -13.86 -0.72
CA GLU A 81 -8.12 -12.47 -1.17
C GLU A 81 -7.44 -11.58 -0.13
N ALA A 82 -7.77 -11.72 1.15
CA ALA A 82 -7.12 -10.97 2.22
C ALA A 82 -5.64 -11.36 2.40
N ALA A 83 -5.28 -12.62 2.16
CA ALA A 83 -3.89 -13.08 2.25
C ALA A 83 -3.07 -12.55 1.06
N ASP A 84 -3.65 -12.60 -0.13
CA ASP A 84 -3.06 -12.06 -1.36
C ASP A 84 -2.86 -10.55 -1.23
N PHE A 85 -3.84 -9.82 -0.69
CA PHE A 85 -3.74 -8.39 -0.43
C PHE A 85 -2.58 -8.03 0.52
N LEU A 86 -2.37 -8.83 1.57
CA LEU A 86 -1.29 -8.62 2.53
C LEU A 86 0.07 -9.16 2.05
N GLY A 87 0.13 -9.85 0.90
CA GLY A 87 1.34 -10.49 0.41
C GLY A 87 1.84 -11.62 1.31
N ILE A 88 0.94 -12.32 2.01
CA ILE A 88 1.28 -13.42 2.94
C ILE A 88 0.59 -14.72 2.56
N SER A 89 1.07 -15.84 3.10
CA SER A 89 0.39 -17.12 2.92
C SER A 89 -0.98 -17.13 3.61
N ARG A 90 -1.97 -17.80 3.01
CA ARG A 90 -3.29 -18.03 3.64
C ARG A 90 -3.19 -18.67 5.04
N PRO A 91 -2.34 -19.69 5.30
CA PRO A 91 -2.13 -20.19 6.66
C PRO A 91 -1.64 -19.13 7.64
N THR A 92 -0.76 -18.22 7.22
CA THR A 92 -0.32 -17.09 8.05
C THR A 92 -1.49 -16.16 8.37
N LEU A 93 -2.30 -15.80 7.38
CA LEU A 93 -3.50 -15.00 7.62
C LEU A 93 -4.43 -15.68 8.64
N VAL A 94 -4.70 -16.98 8.48
CA VAL A 94 -5.58 -17.71 9.38
C VAL A 94 -5.09 -17.63 10.83
N LYS A 95 -3.77 -17.73 11.08
CA LYS A 95 -3.20 -17.55 12.42
C LYS A 95 -3.46 -16.14 12.99
N LEU A 96 -3.37 -15.10 12.16
CA LEU A 96 -3.66 -13.71 12.56
C LEU A 96 -5.15 -13.51 12.90
N LEU A 97 -6.04 -14.17 12.16
CA LEU A 97 -7.48 -14.13 12.45
C LEU A 97 -7.79 -14.88 13.76
N GLU A 98 -7.20 -16.06 13.96
CA GLU A 98 -7.41 -16.87 15.16
C GLU A 98 -6.80 -16.26 16.42
N SER A 99 -5.71 -15.48 16.29
CA SER A 99 -5.13 -14.72 17.39
C SER A 99 -5.87 -13.40 17.69
N GLY A 100 -6.86 -13.03 16.87
CA GLY A 100 -7.62 -11.79 17.03
C GLY A 100 -6.86 -10.53 16.57
N ARG A 101 -5.70 -10.67 15.92
CA ARG A 101 -4.94 -9.54 15.35
C ARG A 101 -5.68 -8.87 14.19
N ILE A 102 -6.54 -9.61 13.49
CA ILE A 102 -7.41 -9.09 12.45
C ILE A 102 -8.84 -9.58 12.73
N PRO A 103 -9.83 -8.68 12.88
CA PRO A 103 -11.23 -9.07 13.01
C PRO A 103 -11.72 -9.89 11.81
N PHE A 104 -12.63 -10.83 12.05
CA PHE A 104 -13.29 -11.56 10.99
C PHE A 104 -14.73 -11.92 11.37
N GLU A 105 -15.54 -12.14 10.34
CA GLU A 105 -16.93 -12.54 10.47
C GLU A 105 -17.14 -13.96 9.96
N ARG A 106 -18.15 -14.63 10.51
CA ARG A 106 -18.70 -15.88 9.95
C ARG A 106 -20.18 -15.64 9.67
N PRO A 107 -20.53 -15.16 8.46
CA PRO A 107 -21.92 -14.89 8.12
C PRO A 107 -22.78 -16.13 8.37
N THR A 108 -23.99 -15.97 8.92
CA THR A 108 -24.86 -17.11 9.31
C THR A 108 -25.15 -18.06 8.13
N ALA A 109 -25.13 -17.55 6.90
CA ALA A 109 -25.31 -18.32 5.68
C ALA A 109 -24.04 -19.04 5.16
N SER A 110 -22.86 -18.83 5.76
CA SER A 110 -21.59 -19.40 5.31
C SER A 110 -20.68 -19.82 6.46
N ARG A 111 -20.16 -21.05 6.40
CA ARG A 111 -19.15 -21.55 7.36
C ARG A 111 -17.76 -20.91 7.17
N HIS A 112 -17.54 -20.21 6.07
CA HIS A 112 -16.24 -19.64 5.75
C HIS A 112 -16.06 -18.26 6.41
N ARG A 113 -14.86 -18.03 6.93
CA ARG A 113 -14.45 -16.71 7.43
C ARG A 113 -14.53 -15.67 6.30
N ARG A 114 -14.93 -14.46 6.67
CA ARG A 114 -14.88 -13.26 5.85
C ARG A 114 -14.18 -12.16 6.62
N VAL A 115 -13.40 -11.36 5.93
CA VAL A 115 -12.60 -10.29 6.52
C VAL A 115 -12.98 -8.99 5.83
N ARG A 116 -13.30 -7.93 6.56
CA ARG A 116 -13.58 -6.65 5.92
C ARG A 116 -12.29 -6.08 5.35
N LEU A 117 -12.33 -5.53 4.14
CA LEU A 117 -11.16 -4.89 3.54
C LEU A 117 -10.59 -3.79 4.46
N ALA A 118 -11.46 -3.01 5.12
CA ALA A 118 -11.05 -1.99 6.07
C ALA A 118 -10.17 -2.54 7.22
N ASP A 119 -10.49 -3.73 7.73
CA ASP A 119 -9.72 -4.39 8.79
C ASP A 119 -8.35 -4.88 8.28
N VAL A 120 -8.31 -5.38 7.04
CA VAL A 120 -7.06 -5.79 6.38
C VAL A 120 -6.13 -4.59 6.18
N VAL A 121 -6.65 -3.47 5.67
CA VAL A 121 -5.90 -2.22 5.46
C VAL A 121 -5.38 -1.68 6.80
N THR A 122 -6.23 -1.67 7.83
CA THR A 122 -5.86 -1.22 9.18
C THR A 122 -4.70 -2.05 9.74
N TYR A 123 -4.77 -3.37 9.62
CA TYR A 123 -3.69 -4.26 10.03
C TYR A 123 -2.40 -3.99 9.25
N GLN A 124 -2.49 -3.80 7.93
CA GLN A 124 -1.33 -3.52 7.09
C GLN A 124 -0.58 -2.26 7.57
N HIS A 125 -1.32 -1.18 7.86
CA HIS A 125 -0.74 0.06 8.38
C HIS A 125 -0.10 -0.14 9.76
N GLN A 126 -0.80 -0.79 10.69
CA GLN A 126 -0.25 -1.08 12.02
C GLN A 126 1.02 -1.92 11.96
N SER A 127 1.04 -2.98 11.15
CA SER A 127 2.22 -3.82 10.99
C SER A 127 3.38 -3.13 10.27
N ALA A 128 3.10 -2.18 9.37
CA ALA A 128 4.16 -1.37 8.78
C ALA A 128 4.80 -0.45 9.83
N GLN A 129 4.00 0.17 10.68
CA GLN A 129 4.48 1.02 11.78
C GLN A 129 5.28 0.21 12.80
N GLU A 130 4.75 -0.93 13.28
CA GLU A 130 5.45 -1.83 14.22
C GLU A 130 6.84 -2.24 13.69
N ARG A 131 6.96 -2.52 12.39
CA ARG A 131 8.25 -2.86 11.76
C ARG A 131 9.20 -1.67 11.74
N SER A 132 8.71 -0.47 11.42
CA SER A 132 9.53 0.75 11.45
C SER A 132 10.06 1.02 12.85
N ASP A 133 9.17 0.99 13.85
CA ASP A 133 9.53 1.25 15.25
C ASP A 133 10.54 0.22 15.80
N ALA A 134 10.40 -1.05 15.38
CA ALA A 134 11.35 -2.10 15.74
C ALA A 134 12.73 -1.86 15.12
N LEU A 135 12.80 -1.48 13.85
CA LEU A 135 14.07 -1.14 13.18
C LEU A 135 14.73 0.08 13.83
N ASP A 136 13.97 1.14 14.11
CA ASP A 136 14.47 2.34 14.79
C ASP A 136 15.03 2.00 16.18
N THR A 137 14.35 1.09 16.90
CA THR A 137 14.82 0.60 18.20
C THR A 137 16.13 -0.18 18.07
N MET A 138 16.23 -1.11 17.12
CA MET A 138 17.46 -1.86 16.86
C MET A 138 18.62 -0.92 16.48
N THR A 139 18.37 0.10 15.65
CA THR A 139 19.39 1.09 15.26
C THR A 139 19.86 1.91 16.46
N ARG A 140 18.95 2.35 17.32
CA ARG A 140 19.28 3.08 18.55
C ARG A 140 20.08 2.20 19.52
N GLU A 141 19.64 0.97 19.77
CA GLU A 141 20.35 0.02 20.65
C GLU A 141 21.76 -0.29 20.11
N ALA A 142 21.92 -0.43 18.79
CA ALA A 142 23.22 -0.63 18.18
C ALA A 142 24.14 0.61 18.31
N ALA A 143 23.59 1.82 18.18
CA ALA A 143 24.34 3.05 18.39
C ALA A 143 24.78 3.23 19.86
N GLU A 144 23.89 2.94 20.82
CA GLU A 144 24.18 2.96 22.26
C GLU A 144 25.22 1.90 22.66
N ALA A 145 25.20 0.74 21.99
CA ALA A 145 26.19 -0.32 22.16
C ALA A 145 27.56 0.00 21.51
N GLY A 146 27.73 1.19 20.91
CA GLY A 146 28.97 1.59 20.25
C GLY A 146 29.27 0.81 18.96
N LEU A 147 28.30 0.07 18.41
CA LEU A 147 28.47 -0.69 17.15
C LEU A 147 28.52 0.23 15.92
N TYR A 148 28.29 1.53 16.11
CA TYR A 148 28.46 2.59 15.11
C TYR A 148 29.62 3.55 15.44
N ASP A 149 30.41 3.27 16.49
CA ASP A 149 31.46 4.17 17.00
C ASP A 149 32.79 4.08 16.22
N ASP A 150 32.87 3.18 15.23
CA ASP A 150 33.96 3.21 14.25
C ASP A 150 33.78 4.43 13.34
N SER A 151 34.44 5.53 13.70
CA SER A 151 34.43 6.72 12.86
C SER A 151 35.11 6.43 11.53
N ALA A 152 34.76 7.20 10.49
CA ALA A 152 35.49 7.17 9.22
C ALA A 152 37.02 7.39 9.41
N ALA A 153 37.42 8.05 10.50
CA ALA A 153 38.82 8.24 10.87
C ALA A 153 39.47 6.95 11.42
N ASP A 154 38.74 6.12 12.16
CA ASP A 154 39.20 4.83 12.68
C ASP A 154 39.39 3.81 11.55
N TYR A 155 38.45 3.79 10.61
CA TYR A 155 38.56 2.98 9.39
C TYR A 155 39.75 3.42 8.52
N ALA A 156 39.97 4.73 8.36
CA ALA A 156 41.11 5.27 7.64
C ALA A 156 42.45 4.97 8.35
N ALA A 157 42.49 5.00 9.67
CA ALA A 157 43.67 4.66 10.47
C ALA A 157 44.01 3.16 10.35
N ALA A 158 43.00 2.28 10.41
CA ALA A 158 43.15 0.84 10.22
C ALA A 158 43.71 0.50 8.81
N LEU A 159 43.18 1.13 7.76
CA LEU A 159 43.68 0.97 6.38
C LEU A 159 45.13 1.44 6.21
N ARG A 160 45.53 2.54 6.87
CA ARG A 160 46.93 3.01 6.83
C ARG A 160 47.89 2.05 7.52
N ARG A 161 47.49 1.43 8.63
CA ARG A 161 48.28 0.41 9.34
C ARG A 161 48.46 -0.83 8.46
N ALA A 162 47.38 -1.31 7.83
CA ALA A 162 47.43 -2.44 6.91
C ALA A 162 48.34 -2.19 5.69
N ARG A 163 48.37 -0.97 5.15
CA ARG A 163 49.27 -0.59 4.04
C ARG A 163 50.76 -0.50 4.42
N LYS A 164 51.09 -0.23 5.69
CA LYS A 164 52.48 -0.15 6.17
C LYS A 164 53.07 -1.51 6.56
N GLY A 165 52.23 -2.47 6.97
CA GLY A 165 52.68 -3.81 7.37
C GLY A 165 52.85 -4.83 6.24
N GLY A 166 52.51 -4.48 4.99
CA GLY A 166 52.63 -5.38 3.82
C GLY A 166 53.91 -5.20 2.99
N ARG A 167 54.94 -4.57 3.55
CA ARG A 167 56.25 -4.38 2.92
C ARG A 167 57.36 -4.77 3.91
N GLU A 168 57.42 -6.05 4.24
CA GLU A 168 58.63 -6.74 4.72
C GLU A 168 58.74 -8.08 4.01
#